data_AF-A0A2E9UNU5-F1
#
_entry.id   AF-A0A2E9UNU5-F1
#
_cell.length_a   1.000
_cell.length_b   1.000
_cell.length_c   1.000
_cell.angle_alpha   90.00
_cell.angle_beta   90.00
_cell.angle_gamma   90.00
#
_symmetry.space_group_name_H-M   'P 1'
#
loop_
_entity.id
_entity.type
_entity.pdbx_description
1 polymer ?
#
loop_
_entity_poly.entity_id
_entity_poly.type
_entity_poly.pdbx_seq_one_letter_code
_entity_poly.pdbx_strand_id
1 'polypeptide(L)' 'MPLVSSDTIFEPVPHWAKIPHGVWLKEATSVAVDKDDNVFVFNRGNKPMLVFDPD' A
#
# COMPACT_ATOMS: atom_id res chain seq x y z
N MET A 1 7.31 -12.78 -9.65
CA MET A 1 5.85 -12.53 -9.67
C MET A 1 5.15 -13.85 -9.93
N PRO A 2 4.43 -14.41 -8.95
CA PRO A 2 3.55 -15.56 -9.21
C PRO A 2 2.56 -15.18 -10.32
N LEU A 3 2.19 -16.14 -11.16
CA LEU A 3 1.16 -15.92 -12.17
C LEU A 3 -0.19 -15.79 -11.45
N VAL A 4 -0.72 -14.58 -11.39
CA VAL A 4 -2.08 -14.31 -10.91
C VAL A 4 -3.05 -14.66 -12.04
N SER A 5 -4.07 -15.46 -11.72
CA SER A 5 -5.18 -15.82 -12.61
C SER A 5 -6.52 -15.39 -12.03
N SER A 6 -7.61 -15.60 -12.78
CA SER A 6 -8.99 -15.41 -12.28
C SER A 6 -9.33 -16.29 -11.08
N ASP A 7 -8.61 -17.39 -10.87
CA ASP A 7 -8.85 -18.34 -9.79
C ASP A 7 -8.01 -18.02 -8.53
N THR A 8 -7.16 -16.99 -8.60
CA THR A 8 -6.33 -16.57 -7.46
C THR A 8 -7.20 -15.89 -6.41
N ILE A 9 -7.19 -16.45 -5.19
CA ILE A 9 -7.91 -15.88 -4.04
C ILE A 9 -6.94 -15.00 -3.27
N PHE A 10 -7.35 -13.76 -3.02
CA PHE A 10 -6.60 -12.80 -2.22
C PHE A 10 -7.19 -12.72 -0.81
N GLU A 11 -6.30 -12.65 0.18
CA GLU A 11 -6.65 -12.41 1.57
C GLU A 11 -5.95 -11.14 2.07
N PRO A 12 -6.59 -10.36 2.97
CA PRO A 12 -5.96 -9.19 3.55
C PRO A 12 -4.84 -9.62 4.49
N VAL A 13 -3.66 -9.03 4.34
CA VAL A 13 -2.58 -9.15 5.33
C VAL A 13 -2.86 -8.18 6.48
N PRO A 14 -3.17 -8.67 7.70
CA PRO A 14 -3.48 -7.80 8.82
C PRO A 14 -2.27 -6.93 9.18
N HIS A 15 -2.51 -5.66 9.49
CA HIS A 15 -1.50 -4.73 10.00
C HIS A 15 -0.27 -4.48 9.11
N TRP A 16 -0.33 -4.82 7.81
CA TRP A 16 0.76 -4.53 6.86
C TRP A 16 1.13 -3.05 6.83
N ALA A 17 0.14 -2.16 6.79
CA ALA A 17 0.38 -0.71 6.76
C ALA A 17 0.87 -0.19 8.13
N LYS A 18 2.19 -0.05 8.27
CA LYS A 18 2.84 0.52 9.46
C LYS A 18 2.95 2.04 9.34
N ILE A 19 1.95 2.76 9.85
CA ILE A 19 1.91 4.23 9.77
C ILE A 19 2.50 4.84 11.05
N PRO A 20 3.54 5.70 10.95
CA PRO A 20 4.11 6.38 12.11
C PRO A 20 3.09 7.26 12.83
N HIS A 21 3.26 7.42 14.15
CA HIS A 21 2.43 8.32 14.93
C HIS A 21 2.42 9.74 14.34
N GLY A 22 1.23 10.36 14.28
CA GLY A 22 1.04 11.69 13.71
C GLY A 22 0.96 11.74 12.18
N VAL A 23 1.04 10.60 11.50
CA VAL A 23 0.69 10.45 10.08
C VAL A 23 -0.65 9.74 10.00
N TRP A 24 -1.53 10.17 9.09
CA TRP A 24 -2.79 9.49 8.85
C TRP A 24 -3.16 9.51 7.36
N LEU A 25 -3.76 8.42 6.92
CA LEU A 25 -4.42 8.33 5.64
C LEU A 25 -5.81 8.97 5.71
N LYS A 26 -6.25 9.53 4.58
CA LYS A 26 -7.67 9.78 4.32
C LYS A 26 -8.11 8.96 3.11
N GLU A 27 -8.75 9.55 2.11
CA GLU A 27 -9.06 8.83 0.88
C GLU A 27 -7.74 8.49 0.14
N ALA A 28 -7.41 7.20 0.04
CA ALA A 28 -6.33 6.68 -0.79
C ALA A 28 -6.84 6.60 -2.24
N THR A 29 -6.43 7.57 -3.07
CA THR A 29 -6.99 7.74 -4.41
C THR A 29 -6.24 6.94 -5.46
N SER A 30 -4.98 6.58 -5.22
CA SER A 30 -4.15 5.85 -6.19
C SER A 30 -3.04 5.07 -5.49
N VAL A 31 -2.68 3.94 -6.08
CA VAL A 31 -1.57 3.10 -5.65
C VAL A 31 -0.67 2.74 -6.83
N ALA A 32 0.63 2.59 -6.59
CA ALA A 32 1.60 2.10 -7.57
C ALA A 32 2.68 1.27 -6.85
N VAL A 33 3.40 0.44 -7.62
CA VAL A 33 4.53 -0.35 -7.12
C VAL A 33 5.77 -0.07 -7.97
N ASP A 34 6.94 -0.09 -7.34
CA ASP A 34 8.23 0.00 -8.05
C ASP A 34 8.90 -1.37 -8.22
N LYS A 35 10.14 -1.38 -8.72
CA LYS A 35 10.92 -2.60 -8.97
C LYS A 35 11.36 -3.32 -7.69
N ASP A 36 11.37 -2.62 -6.55
CA ASP A 36 11.80 -3.13 -5.25
C ASP A 36 10.58 -3.51 -4.39
N ASP A 37 9.39 -3.57 -5.01
CA ASP A 37 8.10 -3.90 -4.39
C ASP A 37 7.64 -2.89 -3.33
N ASN A 38 8.15 -1.65 -3.39
CA ASN A 38 7.64 -0.57 -2.55
C ASN A 38 6.24 -0.16 -3.04
N VAL A 39 5.30 -0.03 -2.12
CA VAL A 39 3.93 0.43 -2.40
C VAL A 39 3.81 1.92 -2.15
N PHE A 40 3.50 2.67 -3.20
CA PHE A 40 3.24 4.10 -3.15
C PHE A 40 1.74 4.35 -3.03
N VAL A 41 1.33 5.14 -2.04
CA VAL A 41 -0.08 5.50 -1.82
C VAL A 41 -0.23 7.02 -1.87
N PHE A 42 -0.95 7.51 -2.87
CA PHE A 42 -1.38 8.91 -2.94
C PHE A 42 -2.74 9.07 -2.23
N ASN A 43 -2.81 10.00 -1.29
CA ASN A 43 -3.97 10.17 -0.42
C ASN A 43 -4.20 11.62 0.03
N ARG A 44 -5.36 11.90 0.62
CA ARG A 44 -5.78 13.23 1.10
C ARG A 44 -5.55 13.47 2.61
N GLY A 45 -4.71 12.67 3.24
CA GLY A 45 -4.26 12.85 4.62
C GLY A 45 -3.24 13.97 4.78
N ASN A 46 -2.64 14.09 5.97
CA ASN A 46 -1.66 15.15 6.25
C ASN A 46 -0.32 14.97 5.52
N LYS A 47 -0.05 13.77 5.03
CA LYS A 47 1.07 13.44 4.16
C LYS A 47 0.50 12.91 2.85
N PRO A 48 0.57 13.68 1.75
CA PRO A 48 -0.07 13.29 0.50
C PRO A 48 0.47 12.00 -0.11
N MET A 49 1.74 11.69 0.12
CA MET A 49 2.40 10.47 -0.37
C MET A 49 2.94 9.67 0.81
N LEU A 50 2.56 8.40 0.89
CA LEU A 50 3.18 7.39 1.75
C LEU A 50 3.84 6.32 0.89
N VAL A 51 4.99 5.84 1.32
CA VAL A 51 5.71 4.73 0.69
C VAL A 51 5.88 3.65 1.74
N PHE A 52 5.46 2.43 1.41
CA PHE A 52 5.57 1.26 2.27
C PHE A 52 6.55 0.30 1.62
N ASP A 53 7.51 -0.19 2.40
CA ASP A 53 8.36 -1.29 2.00
C ASP A 53 7.55 -2.61 2.00
N PRO A 54 8.08 -3.70 1.41
CA PRO A 54 7.36 -4.97 1.35
C PRO A 54 7.21 -5.71 2.69
N ASP A 55 7.81 -5.23 3.79
CA ASP A 55 7.90 -5.96 5.07
C ASP A 55 6.97 -5.44 6.19
#